data_AF-A0A3D5YME3-F1
#
_entry.id   AF-A0A3D5YME3-F1
#
_cell.length_a   1.000
_cell.length_b   1.000
_cell.length_c   1.000
_cell.angle_alpha   90.00
_cell.angle_beta   90.00
_cell.angle_gamma   90.00
#
_symmetry.space_group_name_H-M   'P 1'
#
loop_
_entity.id
_entity.type
_entity.pdbx_description
1 polymer ?
#
loop_
_entity_poly.entity_id
_entity_poly.type
_entity_poly.pdbx_seq_one_letter_code
_entity_poly.pdbx_strand_id
1 'polypeptide(L)'
;AGAQCWIDWEGRTTLLLNATSEWGKDNGVSAWLIDQHIQTVAGSKHVIDFEGSSLPGLSRFYTGFGAKNEPFYMHIENRLPFWACLFKPNSTY
;
A
#
# COMPACT_ATOMS: atom_id res chain seq x y z
N ALA A 1 -19.15 -8.51 3.29
CA ALA A 1 -18.26 -9.26 2.38
C ALA A 1 -17.01 -8.42 2.08
N GLY A 2 -15.93 -9.04 1.65
CA GLY A 2 -14.70 -8.37 1.25
C GLY A 2 -13.95 -9.20 0.22
N ALA A 3 -13.10 -8.53 -0.56
CA ALA A 3 -12.27 -9.14 -1.60
C ALA A 3 -10.93 -8.40 -1.68
N GLN A 4 -9.88 -9.14 -2.04
CA GLN A 4 -8.54 -8.61 -2.20
C GLN A 4 -7.94 -9.05 -3.52
N CYS A 5 -7.19 -8.16 -4.16
CA CYS A 5 -6.41 -8.45 -5.34
C CYS A 5 -4.93 -8.40 -4.98
N TRP A 6 -4.24 -9.51 -5.22
CA TRP A 6 -2.84 -9.72 -4.91
C TRP A 6 -2.07 -9.98 -6.21
N ILE A 7 -0.87 -9.41 -6.34
CA ILE A 7 0.06 -9.74 -7.42
C ILE A 7 1.29 -10.40 -6.82
N ASP A 8 1.60 -11.60 -7.30
CA ASP A 8 2.81 -12.34 -6.95
C ASP A 8 3.89 -12.17 -8.01
N TRP A 9 5.08 -11.76 -7.59
CA TRP A 9 6.28 -11.69 -8.42
C TRP A 9 7.54 -12.01 -7.60
N GLU A 10 8.31 -13.00 -8.04
CA GLU A 10 9.63 -13.36 -7.48
C GLU A 10 9.72 -13.39 -5.94
N GLY A 11 8.76 -14.05 -5.29
CA GLY A 11 8.75 -14.17 -3.83
C GLY A 11 8.28 -12.91 -3.09
N ARG A 12 7.63 -11.98 -3.79
CA ARG A 12 6.92 -10.84 -3.22
C ARG A 12 5.46 -10.86 -3.66
N THR A 13 4.54 -10.68 -2.72
CA THR A 13 3.13 -10.40 -3.03
C THR A 13 2.81 -8.94 -2.72
N THR A 14 2.25 -8.22 -3.68
CA THR A 14 1.75 -6.86 -3.49
C THR A 14 0.22 -6.85 -3.40
N LEU A 15 -0.33 -6.24 -2.35
CA LEU A 15 -1.76 -6.00 -2.19
C LEU A 15 -2.19 -4.76 -2.98
N LEU A 16 -2.68 -4.94 -4.20
CA LEU A 16 -3.11 -3.83 -5.07
C LEU A 16 -4.48 -3.26 -4.72
N LEU A 17 -5.38 -4.11 -4.21
CA LEU A 17 -6.73 -3.68 -3.90
C LEU A 17 -7.26 -4.45 -2.71
N ASN A 18 -7.82 -3.70 -1.77
CA ASN A 18 -8.55 -4.22 -0.63
C ASN A 18 -9.93 -3.56 -0.59
N ALA A 19 -10.96 -4.30 -1.00
CA ALA A 19 -12.31 -3.81 -1.10
C ALA A 19 -13.22 -4.55 -0.11
N THR A 20 -13.88 -3.80 0.77
CA THR A 20 -14.72 -4.38 1.82
C THR A 20 -15.99 -3.57 2.00
N SER A 21 -17.12 -4.29 2.08
CA SER A 21 -18.43 -3.70 2.36
C SER A 21 -18.49 -3.14 3.78
N GLU A 22 -19.46 -2.28 4.08
CA GLU A 22 -19.61 -1.70 5.43
C GLU A 22 -19.70 -2.77 6.53
N TRP A 23 -20.61 -3.74 6.36
CA TRP A 23 -20.66 -4.93 7.23
C TRP A 23 -19.32 -5.65 7.37
N GLY A 24 -18.54 -5.74 6.29
CA GLY A 24 -17.24 -6.41 6.33
C GLY A 24 -16.19 -5.61 7.10
N LYS A 25 -16.27 -4.28 7.09
CA LYS A 25 -15.40 -3.42 7.90
C LYS A 25 -15.70 -3.61 9.38
N ASP A 26 -16.98 -3.61 9.76
CA ASP A 26 -17.43 -3.78 11.15
C ASP A 26 -17.06 -5.16 11.72
N ASN A 27 -16.97 -6.18 10.85
CA ASN A 27 -16.61 -7.56 11.22
C ASN A 27 -15.13 -7.91 10.95
N GLY A 28 -14.29 -6.93 10.58
CA GLY A 28 -12.85 -7.16 10.41
C GLY A 28 -12.47 -8.06 9.22
N VAL A 29 -13.30 -8.17 8.19
CA VAL A 29 -13.11 -9.09 7.06
C VAL A 29 -11.79 -8.82 6.31
N SER A 30 -11.42 -7.56 6.10
CA SER A 30 -10.12 -7.22 5.49
C SER A 30 -8.93 -7.75 6.29
N ALA A 31 -9.01 -7.64 7.62
CA ALA A 31 -7.93 -8.11 8.50
C ALA A 31 -7.84 -9.63 8.47
N TRP A 32 -8.98 -10.32 8.48
CA TRP A 32 -9.05 -11.75 8.35
C TRP A 32 -8.47 -12.24 7.00
N LEU A 33 -8.84 -11.61 5.88
CA LEU A 33 -8.31 -11.97 4.56
C LEU A 33 -6.78 -11.79 4.47
N ILE A 34 -6.23 -10.71 5.04
CA ILE A 34 -4.79 -10.47 5.11
C ILE A 34 -4.11 -11.53 5.98
N ASP A 35 -4.67 -11.82 7.15
CA ASP A 35 -4.14 -12.88 8.04
C ASP A 35 -4.11 -14.24 7.34
N GLN A 36 -5.18 -14.63 6.65
CA GLN A 36 -5.21 -15.87 5.88
C GLN A 36 -4.11 -15.90 4.80
N HIS A 37 -3.90 -14.80 4.08
CA HIS A 37 -2.84 -14.72 3.09
C HIS A 37 -1.44 -14.81 3.73
N ILE A 38 -1.20 -14.12 4.86
CA ILE A 38 0.04 -14.24 5.63
C ILE A 38 0.30 -15.70 6.00
N GLN A 39 -0.72 -16.42 6.49
CA GLN A 39 -0.59 -17.84 6.82
C GLN A 39 -0.20 -18.70 5.60
N THR A 40 -0.71 -18.37 4.40
CA THR A 40 -0.40 -19.15 3.19
C THR A 40 1.06 -19.05 2.75
N VAL A 41 1.72 -17.93 3.05
CA VAL A 41 3.13 -17.71 2.71
C VAL A 41 4.06 -17.82 3.93
N ALA A 42 3.50 -18.08 5.11
CA ALA A 42 4.27 -18.19 6.36
C ALA A 42 5.32 -19.32 6.28
N GLY A 43 6.49 -19.08 6.89
CA GLY A 43 7.59 -20.03 6.88
C GLY A 43 8.39 -20.11 5.57
N SER A 44 8.00 -19.34 4.55
CA SER A 44 8.78 -19.16 3.32
C SER A 44 9.59 -17.86 3.34
N LYS A 45 10.52 -17.69 2.40
CA LYS A 45 11.29 -16.44 2.22
C LYS A 45 10.49 -15.41 1.39
N HIS A 46 9.20 -15.27 1.66
CA HIS A 46 8.29 -14.44 0.88
C HIS A 46 8.02 -13.10 1.57
N VAL A 47 7.91 -12.03 0.80
CA VAL A 47 7.67 -10.68 1.30
C VAL A 47 6.25 -10.24 0.93
N ILE A 48 5.50 -9.73 1.91
CA ILE A 48 4.21 -9.09 1.65
C ILE A 48 4.42 -7.58 1.60
N ASP A 49 3.92 -6.97 0.54
CA ASP A 49 3.97 -5.56 0.26
C ASP A 49 2.55 -4.98 0.24
N PHE A 50 2.28 -3.99 1.08
CA PHE A 50 0.96 -3.39 1.20
C PHE A 50 0.77 -2.15 0.30
N GLU A 51 1.66 -1.95 -0.69
CA GLU A 51 1.69 -0.84 -1.67
C GLU A 51 1.99 0.55 -1.05
N GLY A 52 1.76 0.70 0.27
CA GLY A 52 1.90 1.95 0.98
C GLY A 52 0.67 2.85 0.82
N SER A 53 0.52 3.81 1.72
CA SER A 53 -0.54 4.81 1.62
C SER A 53 -0.16 6.05 2.42
N SER A 54 -0.41 7.23 1.86
CA SER A 54 -0.32 8.49 2.60
C SER A 54 -1.47 8.68 3.61
N LEU A 55 -2.47 7.80 3.60
CA LEU A 55 -3.59 7.85 4.56
C LEU A 55 -3.14 7.28 5.92
N PRO A 56 -3.14 8.08 7.00
CA PRO A 56 -2.67 7.65 8.31
C PRO A 56 -3.41 6.42 8.86
N GLY A 57 -4.71 6.31 8.55
CA GLY A 57 -5.55 5.17 8.95
C GLY A 57 -5.09 3.85 8.33
N LEU A 58 -4.73 3.85 7.05
CA LEU A 58 -4.21 2.67 6.36
C LEU A 58 -2.81 2.31 6.86
N SER A 59 -1.94 3.32 7.05
CA SER A 59 -0.61 3.11 7.62
C SER A 59 -0.68 2.42 8.99
N ARG A 60 -1.54 2.91 9.90
CA ARG A 60 -1.78 2.27 11.20
C ARG A 60 -2.33 0.86 11.08
N PHE A 61 -3.27 0.64 10.16
CA PHE A 61 -3.86 -0.68 9.93
C PHE A 61 -2.80 -1.71 9.49
N TYR A 62 -1.98 -1.39 8.48
CA TYR A 62 -0.93 -2.29 8.00
C TYR A 62 0.19 -2.48 9.01
N THR A 63 0.57 -1.43 9.73
CA THR A 63 1.57 -1.52 10.83
C THR A 63 1.12 -2.51 11.92
N GLY A 64 -0.19 -2.68 12.12
CA GLY A 64 -0.74 -3.67 13.04
C GLY A 64 -0.36 -5.13 12.72
N PHE A 65 -0.03 -5.44 11.46
CA PHE A 65 0.46 -6.76 11.04
C PHE A 65 2.00 -6.89 11.12
N GLY A 66 2.69 -5.88 11.64
CA GLY A 66 4.16 -5.82 11.66
C GLY A 66 4.78 -5.24 10.39
N ALA A 67 3.98 -4.59 9.53
CA ALA A 67 4.50 -3.90 8.36
C ALA A 67 5.49 -2.78 8.76
N LYS A 68 6.52 -2.59 7.94
CA LYS A 68 7.52 -1.53 8.11
C LYS A 68 7.29 -0.45 7.07
N ASN A 69 7.55 0.80 7.45
CA ASN A 69 7.48 1.91 6.54
C ASN A 69 8.71 1.92 5.62
N GLU A 70 8.49 1.75 4.32
CA GLU A 70 9.52 1.85 3.28
C GLU A 70 9.16 3.04 2.37
N PRO A 71 9.86 4.18 2.48
CA PRO A 71 9.51 5.38 1.73
C PRO A 71 9.86 5.25 0.24
N PHE A 72 8.94 5.67 -0.62
CA PHE A 72 9.20 5.81 -2.06
C PHE A 72 9.86 7.17 -2.35
N TYR A 73 11.03 7.13 -2.98
CA TYR A 73 11.72 8.34 -3.39
C TYR A 73 11.25 8.76 -4.79
N MET A 74 10.76 9.99 -4.92
CA MET A 74 10.38 10.57 -6.19
C MET A 74 11.48 11.52 -6.68
N HIS A 75 11.98 11.28 -7.90
CA HIS A 75 12.85 12.22 -8.58
C HIS A 75 12.01 13.20 -9.40
N ILE A 76 12.15 14.50 -9.13
CA ILE A 76 11.39 15.55 -9.81
C ILE A 76 12.39 16.48 -10.48
N GLU A 77 12.35 16.52 -11.81
CA GLU A 77 13.11 17.49 -12.61
C GLU A 77 12.16 18.51 -13.24
N ASN A 78 12.49 19.79 -13.07
CA ASN A 78 11.82 20.86 -13.78
C ASN A 78 12.72 21.36 -14.91
N ARG A 79 12.41 20.94 -16.14
CA ARG A 79 13.13 21.36 -17.36
C ARG A 79 12.45 22.52 -18.09
N LEU A 80 11.54 23.24 -17.41
CA LEU A 80 10.86 24.38 -18.00
C LEU A 80 11.79 25.61 -18.06
N PRO A 81 11.64 26.47 -19.09
CA PRO A 81 12.27 27.79 -19.11
C PRO A 81 11.92 28.61 -17.87
N PHE A 82 12.81 29.53 -17.46
CA PHE A 82 12.67 30.27 -16.19
C PHE A 82 11.28 30.93 -16.00
N TRP A 83 10.71 31.46 -17.08
CA TRP A 83 9.40 32.11 -17.07
C TRP A 83 8.23 31.14 -16.88
N ALA A 84 8.33 29.90 -17.37
CA ALA A 84 7.31 28.87 -17.23
C ALA A 84 7.40 28.15 -15.87
N CYS A 85 8.61 28.05 -15.31
CA CYS A 85 8.83 27.48 -13.97
C CYS A 85 8.06 28.25 -12.88
N LEU A 86 7.88 29.56 -13.03
CA LEU A 86 7.14 30.41 -12.08
C LEU A 86 5.65 30.03 -11.94
N PHE A 87 5.06 29.38 -12.96
CA PHE A 87 3.66 28.97 -12.94
C PHE A 87 3.45 27.52 -12.49
N LYS A 88 4.54 26.74 -12.32
CA LYS A 88 4.43 25.34 -11.89
C LYS A 88 4.34 25.33 -10.35
N PRO A 89 3.22 24.88 -9.75
CA PRO A 89 3.17 24.70 -8.30
C PRO A 89 4.19 23.64 -7.88
N ASN A 90 4.82 23.84 -6.73
CA ASN A 90 5.70 22.85 -6.11
C ASN A 90 4.90 21.55 -5.97
N SER A 91 5.29 20.53 -6.72
CA SER A 91 4.53 19.29 -6.87
C SER A 91 4.79 18.30 -5.71
N THR A 92 5.27 18.81 -4.58
CA THR A 92 5.61 18.02 -3.40
C THR A 92 4.42 18.08 -2.42
N TYR A 93 3.63 17.01 -2.40
CA TYR A 93 2.71 16.70 -1.30
C TYR A 93 3.44 15.86 -0.25
#